data_AF-A0A8T7FVK6-F1
#
_entry.id   AF-A0A8T7FVK6-F1
#
_cell.length_a   1.000
_cell.length_b   1.000
_cell.length_c   1.000
_cell.angle_alpha   90.00
_cell.angle_beta   90.00
_cell.angle_gamma   90.00
#
_symmetry.space_group_name_H-M   'P 1'
#
loop_
_entity.id
_entity.type
_entity.pdbx_description
1 polymer ?
#
loop_
_entity_poly.entity_id
_entity_poly.type
_entity_poly.pdbx_seq_one_letter_code
_entity_poly.pdbx_strand_id
1 'polypeptide(L)'
;MLGLAEGVVGRSQVWKGMLGGLVGGALGGVLLESAHNWLADPLTGKAAGLVLLGASVGAFISFIVMLLARAWLEVTSGKLKGTEFILDKFMRAGGPAVAVGSSPLKSEIVLPDPDIAPQHAMLTGDGARFSLKDMSLAGTYINGKKIQTVHLSNGQKIRMGNTEMIYREKR
;
A
#
# COMPACT_ATOMS: atom_id res chain seq x y z
N MET A 1 -49.21 1.78 12.05
CA MET A 1 -48.78 1.30 13.37
C MET A 1 -47.64 0.31 13.20
N LEU A 2 -46.41 0.79 13.02
CA LEU A 2 -45.19 -0.03 12.95
C LEU A 2 -44.12 0.75 13.72
N GLY A 3 -44.16 0.64 15.05
CA GLY A 3 -43.33 1.47 15.93
C GLY A 3 -43.23 0.95 17.36
N LEU A 4 -43.42 -0.36 17.57
CA LEU A 4 -43.43 -0.96 18.92
C LEU A 4 -42.85 -2.39 18.96
N ALA A 5 -41.88 -2.73 18.11
CA ALA A 5 -41.33 -4.11 18.07
C ALA A 5 -39.82 -4.27 18.31
N GLU A 6 -39.02 -3.20 18.48
CA GLU A 6 -37.56 -3.34 18.74
C GLU A 6 -37.11 -2.88 20.13
N GLY A 7 -38.02 -2.79 21.11
CA GLY A 7 -37.70 -2.33 22.47
C GLY A 7 -37.19 -3.42 23.44
N VAL A 8 -37.25 -4.71 23.09
CA VAL A 8 -37.17 -5.80 24.09
C VAL A 8 -35.94 -6.72 23.94
N VAL A 9 -34.96 -6.39 23.09
CA VAL A 9 -33.67 -7.10 23.03
C VAL A 9 -32.50 -6.29 23.64
N GLY A 10 -32.69 -4.99 23.91
CA GLY A 10 -31.59 -4.07 24.22
C GLY A 10 -31.22 -3.85 25.68
N ARG A 11 -31.98 -4.33 26.68
CA ARG A 11 -31.80 -3.88 28.08
C ARG A 11 -30.53 -4.38 28.78
N SER A 12 -29.99 -5.53 28.38
CA SER A 12 -28.76 -6.11 28.98
C SER A 12 -27.45 -5.60 28.37
N GLN A 13 -27.50 -5.01 27.17
CA GLN A 13 -26.33 -4.45 26.47
C GLN A 13 -26.11 -2.97 26.80
N VAL A 14 -27.16 -2.23 27.17
CA VAL A 14 -27.08 -0.79 27.52
C VAL A 14 -26.15 -0.54 28.69
N TRP A 15 -26.13 -1.39 29.71
CA TRP A 15 -25.23 -1.19 30.86
C TRP A 15 -23.75 -1.36 30.50
N LYS A 16 -23.43 -2.28 29.58
CA LYS A 16 -22.05 -2.46 29.07
C LYS A 16 -21.57 -1.24 28.28
N GLY A 17 -22.46 -0.66 27.47
CA GLY A 17 -22.21 0.62 26.78
C GLY A 17 -22.02 1.78 27.75
N MET A 18 -22.82 1.85 28.81
CA MET A 18 -22.71 2.89 29.84
C MET A 18 -21.41 2.78 30.63
N LEU A 19 -21.01 1.56 31.01
CA LEU A 19 -19.78 1.29 31.76
C LEU A 19 -18.53 1.57 30.90
N GLY A 20 -18.57 1.18 29.62
CA GLY A 20 -17.53 1.53 28.65
C GLY A 20 -17.42 3.04 28.42
N GLY A 21 -18.55 3.75 28.35
CA GLY A 21 -18.58 5.21 28.23
C GLY A 21 -18.03 5.94 29.46
N LEU A 22 -18.32 5.44 30.67
CA LEU A 22 -17.85 6.03 31.92
C LEU A 22 -16.34 5.82 32.10
N VAL A 23 -15.84 4.61 31.83
CA VAL A 23 -14.40 4.29 31.87
C VAL A 23 -13.65 5.05 30.78
N GLY A 24 -14.17 5.06 29.56
CA GLY A 24 -13.57 5.81 28.45
C GLY A 24 -13.57 7.32 28.68
N GLY A 25 -14.64 7.87 29.27
CA GLY A 25 -14.74 9.28 29.64
C GLY A 25 -13.79 9.67 30.77
N ALA A 26 -13.64 8.84 31.80
CA ALA A 26 -12.69 9.08 32.89
C ALA A 26 -11.24 9.02 32.40
N LEU A 27 -10.88 7.98 31.62
CA LEU A 27 -9.55 7.84 31.04
C LEU A 27 -9.25 8.97 30.03
N GLY A 28 -10.23 9.32 29.19
CA GLY A 28 -10.13 10.41 28.25
C GLY A 28 -9.99 11.77 28.94
N GLY A 29 -10.69 11.98 30.05
CA GLY A 29 -10.58 13.19 30.88
C GLY A 29 -9.20 13.34 31.51
N VAL A 30 -8.66 12.27 32.12
CA VAL A 30 -7.30 12.27 32.70
C VAL A 30 -6.23 12.51 31.64
N LEU A 31 -6.38 11.89 30.46
CA LEU A 31 -5.51 12.14 29.30
C LEU A 31 -5.59 13.58 28.81
N LEU A 32 -6.81 14.14 28.73
CA LEU A 32 -7.04 15.51 28.29
C LEU A 32 -6.47 16.52 29.27
N GLU A 33 -6.63 16.30 30.58
CA GLU A 33 -6.11 17.15 31.64
C GLU A 33 -4.57 17.09 31.71
N SER A 34 -3.99 15.89 31.51
CA SER A 34 -2.54 15.72 31.39
C SER A 34 -1.97 16.41 30.14
N ALA A 35 -2.70 16.36 29.02
CA ALA A 35 -2.33 17.07 27.79
C ALA A 35 -2.45 18.59 27.95
N HIS A 36 -3.45 19.07 28.70
CA HIS A 36 -3.65 20.49 28.98
C HIS A 36 -2.51 21.08 29.82
N ASN A 37 -1.99 20.32 30.80
CA ASN A 37 -0.86 20.75 31.62
C ASN A 37 0.48 20.79 30.84
N TRP A 38 0.59 20.06 29.73
CA TRP A 38 1.79 20.05 28.86
C TRP A 38 1.70 21.02 27.67
N LEU A 39 0.49 21.37 27.22
CA LEU A 39 0.26 22.26 26.08
C LEU A 39 -0.46 23.53 26.54
N ALA A 40 0.33 24.52 26.97
CA ALA A 40 -0.14 25.80 27.51
C ALA A 40 -0.98 26.65 26.53
N ASP A 41 -0.96 26.34 25.22
CA ASP A 41 -1.71 27.06 24.19
C ASP A 41 -2.83 26.20 23.56
N PRO A 42 -4.10 26.66 23.60
CA PRO A 42 -5.25 25.96 22.99
C PRO A 42 -5.10 25.71 21.49
N LEU A 43 -4.39 26.59 20.79
CA LEU A 43 -4.08 26.45 19.35
C LEU A 43 -3.09 25.31 19.12
N THR A 44 -2.05 25.20 19.94
CA THR A 44 -1.01 24.17 19.85
C THR A 44 -1.57 22.79 20.20
N GLY A 45 -2.45 22.69 21.21
CA GLY A 45 -3.15 21.44 21.55
C GLY A 45 -4.03 20.91 20.41
N LYS A 46 -4.79 21.80 19.75
CA LYS A 46 -5.62 21.43 18.59
C LYS A 46 -4.77 21.02 17.39
N ALA A 47 -3.70 21.75 17.11
CA ALA A 47 -2.77 21.42 16.03
C ALA A 47 -2.08 20.07 16.28
N ALA A 48 -1.59 19.83 17.50
CA ALA A 48 -0.97 18.57 17.89
C ALA A 48 -1.94 17.39 17.76
N GLY A 49 -3.19 17.56 18.21
CA GLY A 49 -4.23 16.54 18.07
C GLY A 49 -4.54 16.21 16.60
N LEU A 50 -4.65 17.22 15.74
CA LEU A 50 -4.89 17.01 14.30
C LEU A 50 -3.71 16.31 13.62
N VAL A 51 -2.47 16.71 13.95
CA VAL A 51 -1.24 16.07 13.45
C VAL A 51 -1.14 14.62 13.90
N LEU A 52 -1.42 14.34 15.17
CA LEU A 52 -1.37 12.99 15.72
C LEU A 52 -2.42 12.07 15.10
N LEU A 53 -3.64 12.57 14.89
CA LEU A 53 -4.70 11.84 14.20
C LEU A 53 -4.31 11.56 12.75
N GLY A 54 -3.82 12.56 12.04
CA GLY A 54 -3.35 12.42 10.65
C GLY A 54 -2.20 11.42 10.52
N ALA A 55 -1.20 11.50 11.39
CA ALA A 55 -0.08 10.57 11.44
C ALA A 55 -0.54 9.14 11.74
N SER A 56 -1.47 8.98 12.70
CA SER A 56 -2.02 7.67 13.06
C SER A 56 -2.78 7.05 11.88
N VAL A 57 -3.71 7.79 11.27
CA VAL A 57 -4.47 7.32 10.11
C VAL A 57 -3.54 6.97 8.95
N GLY A 58 -2.56 7.83 8.64
CA GLY A 58 -1.58 7.58 7.59
C GLY A 58 -0.71 6.34 7.85
N ALA A 59 -0.28 6.13 9.10
CA ALA A 59 0.49 4.96 9.49
C ALA A 59 -0.35 3.68 9.37
N PHE A 60 -1.60 3.70 9.83
CA PHE A 60 -2.51 2.55 9.71
C PHE A 60 -2.87 2.23 8.25
N ILE A 61 -3.09 3.24 7.41
CA ILE A 61 -3.31 3.03 5.97
C ILE A 61 -2.07 2.43 5.31
N SER A 62 -0.88 2.93 5.62
CA SER A 62 0.37 2.39 5.06
C SER A 62 0.58 0.94 5.52
N PHE A 63 0.32 0.66 6.80
CA PHE A 63 0.45 -0.66 7.37
C PHE A 63 -0.55 -1.65 6.76
N ILE A 64 -1.82 -1.27 6.61
CA ILE A 64 -2.83 -2.17 6.04
C ILE A 64 -2.56 -2.46 4.56
N VAL A 65 -2.12 -1.46 3.78
CA VAL A 65 -1.74 -1.65 2.38
C VAL A 65 -0.55 -2.60 2.26
N MET A 66 0.45 -2.48 3.13
CA MET A 66 1.59 -3.39 3.17
C MET A 66 1.21 -4.81 3.63
N LEU A 67 0.29 -4.94 4.59
CA LEU A 67 -0.20 -6.24 5.07
C LEU A 67 -0.98 -6.99 3.98
N LEU A 68 -1.80 -6.26 3.22
CA LEU A 68 -2.66 -6.79 2.16
C LEU A 68 -1.94 -7.00 0.83
N ALA A 69 -0.76 -6.39 0.63
CA ALA A 69 0.03 -6.60 -0.58
C ALA A 69 0.42 -8.08 -0.73
N ARG A 70 -0.06 -8.69 -1.82
CA ARG A 70 0.21 -10.07 -2.22
C ARG A 70 1.46 -10.14 -3.07
N ALA A 71 1.71 -9.17 -3.94
CA ALA A 71 2.92 -9.12 -4.76
C ALA A 71 3.57 -7.73 -4.83
N TRP A 72 4.89 -7.70 -4.86
CA TRP A 72 5.68 -6.48 -5.03
C TRP A 72 6.97 -6.73 -5.81
N LEU A 73 7.49 -5.68 -6.44
CA LEU A 73 8.82 -5.68 -7.05
C LEU A 73 9.78 -4.91 -6.14
N GLU A 74 10.82 -5.58 -5.68
CA GLU A 74 11.88 -5.01 -4.86
C GLU A 74 13.04 -4.59 -5.76
N VAL A 75 13.39 -3.29 -5.81
CA VAL A 75 14.53 -2.82 -6.59
C VAL A 75 15.83 -3.11 -5.83
N THR A 76 16.66 -3.98 -6.39
CA THR A 76 17.92 -4.42 -5.77
C THR A 76 19.14 -3.64 -6.24
N SER A 77 19.07 -3.02 -7.42
CA SER A 77 20.14 -2.22 -8.02
C SER A 77 19.58 -1.03 -8.80
N GLY A 78 20.39 0.01 -9.00
CA GLY A 78 20.01 1.25 -9.68
C GLY A 78 19.68 2.40 -8.72
N LYS A 79 19.20 3.53 -9.28
CA LYS A 79 18.91 4.76 -8.51
C LYS A 79 17.82 4.59 -7.45
N LEU A 80 16.91 3.64 -7.67
CA LEU A 80 15.77 3.36 -6.78
C LEU A 80 16.02 2.15 -5.86
N LYS A 81 17.27 1.75 -5.64
CA LYS A 81 17.59 0.62 -4.76
C LYS A 81 16.89 0.72 -3.41
N GLY A 82 16.23 -0.36 -2.98
CA GLY A 82 15.42 -0.44 -1.76
C GLY A 82 13.97 -0.01 -1.92
N THR A 83 13.58 0.50 -3.10
CA THR A 83 12.19 0.84 -3.38
C THR A 83 11.39 -0.42 -3.68
N GLU A 84 10.20 -0.53 -3.09
CA GLU A 84 9.25 -1.60 -3.34
C GLU A 84 8.04 -1.07 -4.12
N PHE A 85 7.75 -1.70 -5.25
CA PHE A 85 6.57 -1.38 -6.05
C PHE A 85 5.49 -2.43 -5.81
N ILE A 86 4.46 -2.05 -5.06
CA ILE A 86 3.31 -2.91 -4.79
C ILE A 86 2.51 -3.12 -6.09
N LEU A 87 2.35 -4.38 -6.48
CA LEU A 87 1.67 -4.77 -7.71
C LEU A 87 0.18 -5.06 -7.51
N ASP A 88 -0.29 -5.15 -6.26
CA ASP A 88 -1.69 -5.45 -5.93
C ASP A 88 -2.71 -4.47 -6.52
N LYS A 89 -2.32 -3.21 -6.70
CA LYS A 89 -3.15 -2.22 -7.42
C LYS A 89 -3.51 -2.67 -8.85
N PHE A 90 -2.81 -3.66 -9.37
CA PHE A 90 -2.97 -4.22 -10.72
C PHE A 90 -3.49 -5.68 -10.73
N MET A 91 -3.82 -6.26 -9.57
CA MET A 91 -4.32 -7.64 -9.41
C MET A 91 -5.79 -7.83 -9.80
N ARG A 92 -6.43 -6.86 -10.45
CA ARG A 92 -7.83 -7.03 -10.87
C ARG A 92 -7.85 -7.91 -12.10
N ALA A 93 -8.61 -9.01 -12.07
CA ALA A 93 -8.85 -9.83 -13.25
C ALA A 93 -9.46 -8.95 -14.37
N GLY A 94 -8.80 -8.90 -15.52
CA GLY A 94 -9.17 -7.99 -16.62
C GLY A 94 -8.79 -6.51 -16.38
N GLY A 95 -7.92 -6.24 -15.40
CA GLY A 95 -7.36 -4.91 -15.17
C GLY A 95 -6.47 -4.43 -16.32
N PRO A 96 -6.23 -3.12 -16.42
CA PRO A 96 -5.38 -2.56 -17.47
C PRO A 96 -3.95 -3.10 -17.34
N ALA A 97 -3.31 -3.31 -18.48
CA ALA A 97 -1.89 -3.61 -18.52
C ALA A 97 -1.08 -2.43 -17.99
N VAL A 98 0.01 -2.72 -17.27
CA VAL A 98 0.83 -1.73 -16.60
C VAL A 98 2.14 -1.60 -17.35
N ALA A 99 2.46 -0.40 -17.80
CA ALA A 99 3.74 -0.12 -18.41
C ALA A 99 4.82 0.12 -17.35
N VAL A 100 5.96 -0.55 -17.56
CA VAL A 100 7.20 -0.37 -16.79
C VAL A 100 8.22 0.27 -17.73
N GLY A 101 8.82 1.38 -17.32
CA GLY A 101 9.73 2.12 -18.19
C GLY A 101 10.34 3.34 -17.51
N SER A 102 11.09 4.14 -18.26
CA SER A 102 11.81 5.30 -17.71
C SER A 102 11.01 6.61 -17.71
N SER A 103 9.90 6.67 -18.45
CA SER A 103 9.12 7.90 -18.61
C SER A 103 7.87 7.91 -17.72
N PRO A 104 7.69 8.91 -16.84
CA PRO A 104 6.47 9.05 -16.04
C PRO A 104 5.22 9.38 -16.87
N LEU A 105 5.39 9.79 -18.12
CA LEU A 105 4.26 10.10 -19.02
C LEU A 105 3.73 8.86 -19.74
N LYS A 106 4.47 7.75 -19.75
CA LYS A 106 4.16 6.53 -20.53
C LYS A 106 4.16 5.25 -19.70
N SER A 107 4.58 5.31 -18.44
CA SER A 107 4.72 4.15 -17.57
C SER A 107 4.21 4.46 -16.17
N GLU A 108 3.42 3.56 -15.60
CA GLU A 108 2.95 3.64 -14.22
C GLU A 108 4.03 3.23 -13.22
N ILE A 109 4.94 2.33 -13.62
CA ILE A 109 6.14 1.98 -12.85
C ILE A 109 7.33 2.65 -13.52
N VAL A 110 7.83 3.69 -12.88
CA VAL A 110 8.91 4.53 -13.41
C VAL A 110 10.25 4.11 -12.82
N LEU A 111 11.15 3.66 -13.69
CA LEU A 111 12.52 3.30 -13.37
C LEU A 111 13.46 4.32 -14.05
N PRO A 112 14.02 5.30 -13.31
CA PRO A 112 14.81 6.40 -13.86
C PRO A 112 16.21 5.95 -14.28
N ASP A 113 16.27 5.17 -15.35
CA ASP A 113 17.48 4.59 -15.93
C ASP A 113 17.52 4.93 -17.45
N PRO A 114 18.62 5.53 -17.96
CA PRO A 114 18.74 5.90 -19.36
C PRO A 114 18.73 4.71 -20.33
N ASP A 115 19.12 3.50 -19.87
CA ASP A 115 19.12 2.29 -20.71
C ASP A 115 17.75 1.60 -20.73
N ILE A 116 16.77 2.14 -20.00
CA ILE A 116 15.39 1.67 -20.00
C ILE A 116 14.58 2.55 -20.94
N ALA A 117 13.93 1.93 -21.94
CA ALA A 117 12.99 2.61 -22.82
C ALA A 117 11.84 3.30 -22.05
N PRO A 118 11.26 4.39 -22.58
CA PRO A 118 10.11 5.08 -21.98
C PRO A 118 8.93 4.17 -21.63
N GLN A 119 8.73 3.13 -22.44
CA GLN A 119 7.83 2.00 -22.21
C GLN A 119 8.62 0.74 -22.54
N HIS A 120 9.22 0.11 -21.53
CA HIS A 120 10.19 -0.97 -21.70
C HIS A 120 9.55 -2.35 -21.64
N ALA A 121 8.66 -2.55 -20.67
CA ALA A 121 7.95 -3.80 -20.50
C ALA A 121 6.49 -3.53 -20.12
N MET A 122 5.64 -4.52 -20.36
CA MET A 122 4.25 -4.49 -19.99
C MET A 122 3.98 -5.62 -19.00
N LEU A 123 3.50 -5.27 -17.82
CA LEU A 123 3.09 -6.19 -16.78
C LEU A 123 1.56 -6.37 -16.87
N THR A 124 1.12 -7.62 -16.94
CA THR A 124 -0.31 -7.98 -16.92
C THR A 124 -0.58 -8.96 -15.78
N GLY A 125 -1.77 -8.88 -15.19
CA GLY A 125 -2.20 -9.77 -14.12
C GLY A 125 -3.57 -10.38 -14.45
N ASP A 126 -3.74 -11.68 -14.21
CA ASP A 126 -5.03 -12.37 -14.33
C ASP A 126 -5.73 -12.52 -12.96
N GLY A 127 -5.22 -11.85 -11.93
CA GLY A 127 -5.69 -11.91 -10.54
C GLY A 127 -5.10 -13.06 -9.71
N ALA A 128 -4.42 -14.02 -10.36
CA ALA A 128 -3.71 -15.10 -9.68
C ALA A 128 -2.21 -15.12 -10.00
N ARG A 129 -1.81 -14.64 -11.18
CA ARG A 129 -0.42 -14.64 -11.65
C ARG A 129 -0.13 -13.37 -12.44
N PHE A 130 1.13 -12.95 -12.38
CA PHE A 130 1.64 -11.86 -13.21
C PHE A 130 2.39 -12.40 -14.42
N SER A 131 2.27 -11.70 -15.53
CA SER A 131 3.03 -11.94 -16.75
C SER A 131 3.76 -10.67 -17.14
N LEU A 132 5.03 -10.81 -17.51
CA LEU A 132 5.85 -9.71 -17.98
C LEU A 132 6.13 -9.91 -19.47
N LYS A 133 5.80 -8.92 -20.28
CA LYS A 133 6.07 -8.87 -21.72
C LYS A 133 7.11 -7.79 -22.00
N ASP A 134 8.17 -8.15 -22.70
CA ASP A 134 9.17 -7.21 -23.20
C ASP A 134 8.61 -6.42 -24.38
N MET A 135 8.80 -5.10 -24.34
CA MET A 135 8.44 -4.16 -25.41
C MET A 135 9.66 -3.33 -25.84
N SER A 136 10.84 -3.63 -25.28
CA SER A 136 12.04 -2.83 -25.44
C SER A 136 12.91 -3.31 -26.61
N LEU A 137 13.78 -2.43 -27.07
CA LEU A 137 14.83 -2.78 -28.04
C LEU A 137 16.01 -3.49 -27.36
N ALA A 138 16.38 -3.06 -26.15
CA ALA A 138 17.52 -3.60 -25.39
C ALA A 138 17.25 -5.02 -24.84
N GLY A 139 15.98 -5.33 -24.59
CA GLY A 139 15.54 -6.61 -24.03
C GLY A 139 15.35 -6.59 -22.52
N THR A 140 14.36 -7.36 -22.06
CA THR A 140 14.15 -7.68 -20.65
C THR A 140 14.78 -9.04 -20.33
N TYR A 141 15.42 -9.17 -19.16
CA TYR A 141 16.07 -10.41 -18.73
C TYR A 141 15.45 -10.93 -17.43
N ILE A 142 15.20 -12.24 -17.34
CA ILE A 142 14.84 -12.91 -16.09
C ILE A 142 15.87 -13.99 -15.76
N ASN A 143 16.44 -13.93 -14.55
CA ASN A 143 17.50 -14.82 -14.08
C ASN A 143 18.64 -14.97 -15.11
N GLY A 144 19.02 -13.85 -15.76
CA GLY A 144 20.07 -13.79 -16.78
C GLY A 144 19.65 -14.19 -18.20
N LYS A 145 18.42 -14.68 -18.42
CA LYS A 145 17.93 -15.08 -19.75
C LYS A 145 17.05 -13.99 -20.34
N LYS A 146 17.28 -13.62 -21.61
CA LYS A 146 16.41 -12.68 -22.34
C LYS A 146 15.03 -13.31 -22.56
N ILE A 147 13.97 -12.57 -22.29
CA ILE A 147 12.59 -13.04 -22.44
C ILE A 147 11.81 -12.14 -23.39
N GLN A 148 10.77 -12.70 -24.02
CA GLN A 148 9.76 -11.92 -24.74
C GLN A 148 8.47 -11.82 -23.93
N THR A 149 8.01 -12.94 -23.36
CA THR A 149 6.87 -12.98 -22.45
C THR A 149 7.06 -14.14 -21.49
N VAL A 150 6.78 -13.92 -20.20
CA VAL A 150 7.02 -14.91 -19.15
C VAL A 150 6.08 -14.68 -17.98
N HIS A 151 5.62 -15.77 -17.35
CA HIS A 151 4.91 -15.70 -16.08
C HIS A 151 5.92 -15.51 -14.95
N LEU A 152 5.69 -14.50 -14.12
CA LEU A 152 6.52 -14.22 -12.96
C LEU A 152 6.28 -15.26 -11.88
N SER A 153 7.34 -15.59 -11.14
CA SER A 153 7.30 -16.48 -9.99
C SER A 153 8.14 -15.90 -8.87
N ASN A 154 7.70 -16.10 -7.63
CA ASN A 154 8.36 -15.55 -6.45
C ASN A 154 9.88 -15.84 -6.45
N GLY A 155 10.68 -14.80 -6.22
CA GLY A 155 12.15 -14.86 -6.16
C GLY A 155 12.86 -14.67 -7.50
N GLN A 156 12.14 -14.49 -8.62
CA GLN A 156 12.76 -14.23 -9.91
C GLN A 156 13.43 -12.85 -9.96
N LYS A 157 14.67 -12.81 -10.47
CA LYS A 157 15.42 -11.58 -10.73
C LYS A 157 15.10 -11.06 -12.12
N ILE A 158 14.58 -9.86 -12.21
CA ILE A 158 14.25 -9.14 -13.45
C ILE A 158 15.32 -8.07 -13.64
N ARG A 159 15.93 -8.01 -14.83
CA ARG A 159 16.90 -6.98 -15.19
C ARG A 159 16.44 -6.24 -16.45
N MET A 160 16.42 -4.92 -16.36
CA MET A 160 16.10 -3.99 -17.45
C MET A 160 17.17 -2.90 -17.46
N GLY A 161 17.92 -2.75 -18.56
CA GLY A 161 19.07 -1.85 -18.59
C GLY A 161 20.09 -2.21 -17.49
N ASN A 162 20.42 -1.23 -16.65
CA ASN A 162 21.31 -1.38 -15.48
C ASN A 162 20.56 -1.60 -14.16
N THR A 163 19.23 -1.62 -14.18
CA THR A 163 18.39 -1.79 -13.00
C THR A 163 18.02 -3.25 -12.82
N GLU A 164 18.16 -3.76 -11.60
CA GLU A 164 17.77 -5.12 -11.22
C GLU A 164 16.69 -5.09 -10.13
N MET A 165 15.69 -5.94 -10.30
CA MET A 165 14.52 -6.03 -9.44
C MET A 165 14.23 -7.50 -9.11
N ILE A 166 13.64 -7.77 -7.96
CA ILE A 166 13.19 -9.11 -7.57
C ILE A 166 11.68 -9.09 -7.46
N TYR A 167 11.02 -10.04 -8.12
CA TYR A 167 9.60 -10.28 -7.91
C TYR A 167 9.38 -11.05 -6.62
N ARG A 168 8.58 -10.49 -5.72
CA ARG A 168 8.21 -11.06 -4.43
C ARG A 168 6.70 -11.29 -4.42
N GLU A 169 6.28 -12.44 -3.94
CA GLU A 169 4.87 -12.77 -3.76
C GLU A 169 4.66 -13.51 -2.44
N LYS A 170 3.64 -13.09 -1.69
CA LYS A 170 3.18 -13.66 -0.43
C LYS A 170 2.34 -14.90 -0.77
N ARG A 171 2.83 -16.06 -0.37
CA ARG A 171 2.17 -17.35 -0.57
C ARG A 171 0.91 -17.50 0.28
#